data_AF-A0A2A4ULS7-F1
#
_entry.id   AF-A0A2A4ULS7-F1
#
_cell.length_a   1.000
_cell.length_b   1.000
_cell.length_c   1.000
_cell.angle_alpha   90.00
_cell.angle_beta   90.00
_cell.angle_gamma   90.00
#
_symmetry.space_group_name_H-M   'P 1'
#
loop_
_entity.id
_entity.type
_entity.pdbx_description
1 polymer ?
#
loop_
_entity_poly.entity_id
_entity_poly.type
_entity_poly.pdbx_seq_one_letter_code
_entity_poly.pdbx_strand_id
1 'polypeptide(L)'
;MINVVKLEQFFGVDLSKREYDLTSFIRSVGLEKEIQQHASTQALEKQFGEGNRVVQISKRQVILKSLRTLLGNKFLPYDSIFYRKECNTSSDSDRRYGAEEKLLQFSLMIASGKSLHQIEIEKFKPDIQYLREQSAKPDKLLNKLEGIMSEDTRADILAFKKKKKGGEGDDEKDKKSSFWQRLFS
;
A
#
# COMPACT_ATOMS: atom_id res chain seq x y z
N MET A 1 -10.29 19.26 4.14
CA MET A 1 -10.32 18.75 2.75
C MET A 1 -9.42 17.52 2.71
N ILE A 2 -9.99 16.34 2.50
CA ILE A 2 -9.20 15.13 2.25
C ILE A 2 -8.55 15.33 0.88
N ASN A 3 -7.23 15.32 0.83
CA ASN A 3 -6.53 15.34 -0.44
C ASN A 3 -6.88 14.03 -1.16
N VAL A 4 -7.56 14.12 -2.30
CA VAL A 4 -7.99 12.94 -3.05
C VAL A 4 -6.83 12.53 -3.94
N VAL A 5 -6.27 11.34 -3.69
CA VAL A 5 -5.25 10.75 -4.55
C VAL A 5 -5.82 10.58 -5.96
N LYS A 6 -5.07 11.04 -6.96
CA LYS A 6 -5.47 11.02 -8.36
C LYS A 6 -4.69 9.97 -9.15
N LEU A 7 -5.33 9.36 -10.14
CA LEU A 7 -4.71 8.31 -10.96
C LEU A 7 -3.48 8.83 -11.71
N GLU A 8 -3.52 10.09 -12.14
CA GLU A 8 -2.45 10.75 -12.91
C GLU A 8 -1.13 10.83 -12.13
N GLN A 9 -1.19 10.78 -10.78
CA GLN A 9 0.02 10.74 -9.94
C GLN A 9 0.86 9.48 -10.16
N PHE A 10 0.27 8.42 -10.73
CA PHE A 10 0.96 7.16 -11.01
C PHE A 10 1.54 7.11 -12.42
N PHE A 11 1.17 8.04 -13.30
CA PHE A 11 1.67 8.05 -14.66
C PHE A 11 3.17 8.40 -14.69
N GLY A 12 3.98 7.54 -15.33
CA GLY A 12 5.42 7.77 -15.46
C GLY A 12 6.25 7.55 -14.19
N VAL A 13 5.65 7.08 -13.09
CA VAL A 13 6.37 6.81 -11.84
C VAL A 13 7.35 5.66 -12.04
N ASP A 14 8.61 5.91 -11.67
CA ASP A 14 9.64 4.88 -11.63
C ASP A 14 9.55 4.06 -10.33
N LEU A 15 9.27 2.77 -10.48
CA LEU A 15 9.18 1.78 -9.40
C LEU A 15 10.31 0.74 -9.48
N SER A 16 11.31 0.96 -10.33
CA SER A 16 12.36 -0.02 -10.67
C SER A 16 13.43 -0.21 -9.58
N LYS A 17 13.31 0.47 -8.44
CA LYS A 17 14.25 0.31 -7.32
C LYS A 17 14.31 -1.15 -6.89
N ARG A 18 15.55 -1.67 -6.76
CA ARG A 18 15.79 -3.07 -6.39
C ARG A 18 15.39 -3.38 -4.96
N GLU A 19 15.61 -2.43 -4.06
CA GLU A 19 15.29 -2.56 -2.64
C GLU A 19 13.94 -1.94 -2.31
N TYR A 20 13.28 -2.50 -1.29
CA TYR A 20 12.03 -1.96 -0.80
C TYR A 20 12.28 -0.77 0.13
N ASP A 21 12.00 0.44 -0.35
CA ASP A 21 12.07 1.68 0.42
C ASP A 21 10.69 2.36 0.43
N LEU A 22 9.92 2.11 1.49
CA LEU A 22 8.57 2.64 1.64
C LEU A 22 8.54 4.17 1.57
N THR A 23 9.48 4.85 2.25
CA THR A 23 9.50 6.31 2.30
C THR A 23 9.74 6.90 0.91
N SER A 24 10.68 6.33 0.15
CA SER A 24 10.90 6.78 -1.21
C SER A 24 9.72 6.52 -2.14
N PHE A 25 9.04 5.39 -2.01
CA PHE A 25 7.88 5.10 -2.86
C PHE A 25 6.69 6.00 -2.53
N ILE A 26 6.42 6.26 -1.26
CA ILE A 26 5.38 7.22 -0.86
C ILE A 26 5.65 8.61 -1.45
N ARG A 27 6.92 9.04 -1.43
CA ARG A 27 7.34 10.31 -2.02
C ARG A 27 7.18 10.37 -3.54
N SER A 28 7.46 9.27 -4.25
CA SER A 28 7.38 9.27 -5.71
C SER A 28 5.96 9.45 -6.24
N VAL A 29 4.95 9.09 -5.44
CA VAL A 29 3.52 9.27 -5.78
C VAL A 29 2.87 10.46 -5.05
N GLY A 30 3.61 11.17 -4.21
CA GLY A 30 3.13 12.34 -3.47
C GLY A 30 2.10 12.03 -2.37
N LEU A 31 2.28 10.91 -1.66
CA LEU A 31 1.37 10.43 -0.61
C LEU A 31 1.85 10.75 0.83
N GLU A 32 2.83 11.63 0.99
CA GLU A 32 3.38 11.95 2.32
C GLU A 32 2.36 12.63 3.22
N LYS A 33 1.49 13.46 2.63
CA LYS A 33 0.49 14.23 3.40
C LYS A 33 -0.51 13.30 4.08
N GLU A 34 -0.88 12.23 3.41
CA GLU A 34 -1.82 11.20 3.88
C GLU A 34 -1.25 10.50 5.12
N ILE A 35 0.07 10.26 5.16
CA ILE A 35 0.77 9.74 6.34
C ILE A 35 0.90 10.78 7.46
N GLN A 36 1.31 12.00 7.11
CA GLN A 36 1.54 13.08 8.07
C GLN A 36 0.26 13.49 8.81
N GLN A 37 -0.88 13.42 8.14
CA GLN A 37 -2.19 13.74 8.70
C GLN A 37 -2.79 12.60 9.53
N HIS A 38 -2.25 11.38 9.44
CA HIS A 38 -2.78 10.24 10.17
C HIS A 38 -2.27 10.20 11.61
N ALA A 39 -3.10 10.71 12.54
CA ALA A 39 -2.76 10.90 13.94
C ALA A 39 -2.14 9.66 14.61
N SER A 40 -2.69 8.47 14.35
CA SER A 40 -2.20 7.24 14.98
C SER A 40 -0.83 6.80 14.46
N THR A 41 -0.54 7.04 13.18
CA THR A 41 0.78 6.76 12.61
C THR A 41 1.81 7.74 13.17
N GLN A 42 1.45 9.00 13.34
CA GLN A 42 2.31 10.01 13.97
C GLN A 42 2.59 9.70 15.45
N ALA A 43 1.60 9.23 16.20
CA ALA A 43 1.80 8.81 17.59
C ALA A 43 2.77 7.62 17.69
N LEU A 44 2.61 6.64 16.79
CA LEU A 44 3.51 5.48 16.67
C LEU A 44 4.95 5.90 16.35
N GLU A 45 5.11 6.78 15.38
CA GLU A 45 6.41 7.26 14.92
C GLU A 45 7.14 8.03 16.03
N LYS A 46 6.43 8.87 16.79
CA LYS A 46 6.97 9.56 17.98
C LYS A 46 7.41 8.60 19.07
N GLN A 47 6.66 7.51 19.29
CA GLN A 47 6.92 6.57 20.38
C GLN A 47 8.05 5.57 20.05
N PHE A 48 8.12 5.09 18.81
CA PHE A 48 8.99 3.97 18.45
C PHE A 48 10.05 4.31 17.39
N GLY A 49 9.99 5.50 16.79
CA GLY A 49 10.87 5.94 15.72
C GLY A 49 10.41 5.49 14.32
N GLU A 50 10.76 6.26 13.30
CA GLU A 50 10.33 6.06 11.91
C GLU A 50 10.67 4.67 11.37
N GLY A 51 11.88 4.16 11.65
CA GLY A 51 12.35 2.87 11.16
C GLY A 51 11.70 1.65 11.82
N ASN A 52 10.84 1.84 12.83
CA ASN A 52 10.23 0.73 13.53
C ASN A 52 9.25 -0.04 12.63
N ARG A 53 9.30 -1.37 12.65
CA ARG A 53 8.45 -2.24 11.81
C ARG A 53 6.95 -1.94 11.97
N VAL A 54 6.47 -1.62 13.17
CA VAL A 54 5.06 -1.30 13.40
C VAL A 54 4.67 0.05 12.82
N VAL A 55 5.58 1.03 12.83
CA VAL A 55 5.37 2.32 12.16
C VAL A 55 5.28 2.10 10.66
N GLN A 56 6.17 1.29 10.08
CA GLN A 56 6.15 0.94 8.66
C GLN A 56 4.86 0.22 8.25
N ILE A 57 4.36 -0.71 9.08
CA ILE A 57 3.07 -1.38 8.88
C ILE A 57 1.93 -0.36 8.90
N SER A 58 1.92 0.56 9.87
CA SER A 58 0.89 1.59 9.96
C SER A 58 0.90 2.52 8.74
N LYS A 59 2.09 2.93 8.26
CA LYS A 59 2.23 3.73 7.03
C LYS A 59 1.62 2.97 5.84
N ARG A 60 1.94 1.69 5.64
CA ARG A 60 1.36 0.85 4.56
C ARG A 60 -0.16 0.78 4.62
N GLN A 61 -0.74 0.59 5.81
CA GLN A 61 -2.19 0.55 6.01
C GLN A 61 -2.87 1.86 5.59
N VAL A 62 -2.30 3.01 5.98
CA VAL A 62 -2.83 4.33 5.62
C VAL A 62 -2.78 4.52 4.11
N ILE A 63 -1.67 4.14 3.47
CA ILE A 63 -1.52 4.22 2.02
C ILE A 63 -2.59 3.38 1.32
N LEU A 64 -2.74 2.09 1.63
CA LEU A 64 -3.76 1.25 0.99
C LEU A 64 -5.18 1.82 1.18
N LYS A 65 -5.48 2.34 2.38
CA LYS A 65 -6.77 3.00 2.64
C LYS A 65 -6.95 4.26 1.79
N SER A 66 -5.91 5.06 1.58
CA SER A 66 -5.95 6.25 0.72
C SER A 66 -6.20 5.93 -0.75
N LEU A 67 -5.77 4.75 -1.21
CA LEU A 67 -5.96 4.27 -2.58
C LEU A 67 -7.33 3.64 -2.83
N ARG A 68 -8.17 3.47 -1.80
CA ARG A 68 -9.47 2.80 -1.89
C ARG A 68 -10.33 3.30 -3.06
N THR A 69 -10.44 4.61 -3.22
CA THR A 69 -11.25 5.19 -4.30
C THR A 69 -10.70 4.85 -5.68
N LEU A 70 -9.38 4.87 -5.86
CA LEU A 70 -8.75 4.53 -7.14
C LEU A 70 -8.83 3.04 -7.43
N LEU A 71 -8.56 2.18 -6.44
CA LEU A 71 -8.68 0.72 -6.55
C LEU A 71 -10.13 0.26 -6.72
N GLY A 72 -11.09 1.11 -6.35
CA GLY A 72 -12.50 0.90 -6.58
C GLY A 72 -12.99 1.31 -7.96
N ASN A 73 -12.15 1.89 -8.81
CA ASN A 73 -12.52 2.21 -10.18
C ASN A 73 -12.41 0.97 -11.09
N LYS A 74 -13.26 0.92 -12.11
CA LYS A 74 -13.14 -0.08 -13.17
C LYS A 74 -11.93 0.22 -14.03
N PHE A 75 -10.95 -0.68 -14.06
CA PHE A 75 -9.76 -0.54 -14.90
C PHE A 75 -10.00 -1.00 -16.34
N LEU A 76 -9.11 -0.56 -17.22
CA LEU A 76 -9.05 -1.09 -18.58
C LEU A 76 -8.71 -2.59 -18.51
N PRO A 77 -9.33 -3.42 -19.38
CA PRO A 77 -9.01 -4.84 -19.50
C PRO A 77 -7.52 -5.04 -19.76
N TYR A 78 -6.97 -6.17 -19.30
CA TYR A 78 -5.58 -6.51 -19.57
C TYR A 78 -5.28 -6.52 -21.07
N ASP A 79 -4.26 -5.78 -21.49
CA ASP A 79 -3.78 -5.67 -22.86
C ASP A 79 -2.38 -6.30 -22.94
N SER A 80 -2.29 -7.50 -23.52
CA SER A 80 -1.01 -8.21 -23.70
C SER A 80 -0.10 -7.55 -24.73
N ILE A 81 -0.65 -6.68 -25.59
CA ILE A 81 0.08 -5.96 -26.63
C ILE A 81 0.64 -4.66 -26.05
N PHE A 82 0.11 -4.13 -24.94
CA PHE A 82 0.56 -2.89 -24.32
C PHE A 82 2.08 -2.83 -24.12
N TYR A 83 2.68 -3.92 -23.64
CA TYR A 83 4.14 -4.00 -23.39
C TYR A 83 4.98 -4.19 -24.66
N ARG A 84 4.35 -4.43 -25.81
CA ARG A 84 4.98 -4.62 -27.12
C ARG A 84 4.80 -3.42 -28.05
N LYS A 85 3.95 -2.46 -27.69
CA LYS A 85 3.74 -1.22 -28.45
C LYS A 85 5.02 -0.39 -28.43
N GLU A 86 5.41 0.16 -29.57
CA GLU A 86 6.55 1.08 -29.67
C GLU A 86 6.33 2.37 -28.86
N CYS A 87 5.07 2.85 -28.81
CA CYS A 87 4.68 4.06 -28.07
C CYS A 87 3.45 3.79 -27.20
N ASN A 88 3.66 3.67 -25.88
CA ASN A 88 2.61 3.41 -24.88
C ASN A 88 2.10 4.68 -24.15
N THR A 89 2.30 5.85 -24.76
CA THR A 89 1.89 7.17 -24.21
C THR A 89 1.20 8.07 -25.24
N SER A 90 0.95 7.54 -26.43
CA SER A 90 0.48 8.29 -27.61
C SER A 90 -1.01 8.66 -27.53
N SER A 91 -1.83 7.87 -26.83
CA SER A 91 -3.25 8.15 -26.58
C SER A 91 -3.56 8.33 -25.10
N ASP A 92 -4.67 9.01 -24.79
CA ASP A 92 -5.18 9.12 -23.42
C ASP A 92 -5.50 7.75 -22.81
N SER A 93 -5.93 6.80 -23.65
CA SER A 93 -6.17 5.41 -23.22
C SER A 93 -4.87 4.72 -22.81
N ASP A 94 -3.77 4.89 -23.56
CA ASP A 94 -2.48 4.29 -23.21
C ASP A 94 -1.90 4.94 -21.94
N ARG A 95 -2.04 6.26 -21.81
CA ARG A 95 -1.62 6.98 -20.59
C ARG A 95 -2.39 6.51 -19.35
N ARG A 96 -3.71 6.37 -19.48
CA ARG A 96 -4.56 5.79 -18.44
C ARG A 96 -4.13 4.37 -18.10
N TYR A 97 -3.91 3.52 -19.10
CA TYR A 97 -3.48 2.14 -18.88
C TYR A 97 -2.16 2.09 -18.10
N GLY A 98 -1.18 2.89 -18.51
CA GLY A 98 0.12 3.01 -17.83
C GLY A 98 0.00 3.52 -16.40
N ALA A 99 -0.90 4.46 -16.13
CA ALA A 99 -1.17 4.93 -14.77
C ALA A 99 -1.85 3.85 -13.91
N GLU A 100 -2.85 3.14 -14.45
CA GLU A 100 -3.49 2.00 -13.78
C GLU A 100 -2.48 0.88 -13.48
N GLU A 101 -1.57 0.62 -14.41
CA GLU A 101 -0.49 -0.36 -14.26
C GLU A 101 0.42 -0.01 -13.09
N LYS A 102 0.87 1.26 -13.02
CA LYS A 102 1.71 1.75 -11.93
C LYS A 102 0.99 1.81 -10.60
N LEU A 103 -0.30 2.15 -10.58
CA LEU A 103 -1.13 2.07 -9.39
C LEU A 103 -1.20 0.63 -8.85
N LEU A 104 -1.42 -0.36 -9.72
CA LEU A 104 -1.47 -1.77 -9.32
C LEU A 104 -0.11 -2.27 -8.81
N GLN A 105 0.98 -1.96 -9.50
CA GLN A 105 2.35 -2.30 -9.09
C GLN A 105 2.67 -1.69 -7.72
N PHE A 106 2.43 -0.40 -7.56
CA PHE A 106 2.63 0.30 -6.30
C PHE A 106 1.79 -0.32 -5.18
N SER A 107 0.49 -0.55 -5.42
CA SER A 107 -0.40 -1.16 -4.43
C SER A 107 0.06 -2.55 -4.00
N LEU A 108 0.55 -3.36 -4.93
CA LEU A 108 1.09 -4.68 -4.65
C LEU A 108 2.41 -4.62 -3.86
N MET A 109 3.30 -3.67 -4.17
CA MET A 109 4.52 -3.43 -3.40
C MET A 109 4.20 -3.02 -1.96
N ILE A 110 3.26 -2.08 -1.77
CA ILE A 110 2.79 -1.67 -0.45
C ILE A 110 2.13 -2.84 0.28
N ALA A 111 1.32 -3.64 -0.39
CA ALA A 111 0.65 -4.79 0.22
C ALA A 111 1.64 -5.89 0.62
N SER A 112 2.61 -6.22 -0.23
CA SER A 112 3.56 -7.32 0.00
C SER A 112 4.79 -6.92 0.82
N GLY A 113 5.11 -5.63 0.93
CA GLY A 113 6.34 -5.17 1.58
C GLY A 113 7.61 -5.50 0.79
N LYS A 114 7.47 -5.69 -0.53
CA LYS A 114 8.53 -6.11 -1.46
C LYS A 114 8.72 -5.07 -2.57
N SER A 115 9.93 -4.98 -3.09
CA SER A 115 10.21 -4.19 -4.29
C SER A 115 9.60 -4.84 -5.52
N LEU A 116 9.41 -4.06 -6.60
CA LEU A 116 8.94 -4.61 -7.87
C LEU A 116 9.88 -5.69 -8.39
N HIS A 117 11.18 -5.49 -8.22
CA HIS A 117 12.21 -6.47 -8.61
C HIS A 117 12.05 -7.81 -7.88
N GLN A 118 11.76 -7.80 -6.57
CA GLN A 118 11.51 -9.01 -5.80
C GLN A 118 10.22 -9.71 -6.25
N ILE A 119 9.15 -8.94 -6.48
CA ILE A 119 7.86 -9.47 -6.99
C ILE A 119 8.07 -10.20 -8.32
N GLU A 120 8.86 -9.63 -9.23
CA GLU A 120 9.17 -10.21 -10.53
C GLU A 120 10.02 -11.48 -10.44
N ILE A 121 11.12 -11.45 -9.68
CA ILE A 121 12.02 -12.60 -9.50
C ILE A 121 11.29 -13.78 -8.88
N GLU A 122 10.52 -13.52 -7.83
CA GLU A 122 9.78 -14.56 -7.11
C GLU A 122 8.55 -15.06 -7.87
N LYS A 123 8.19 -14.42 -9.00
CA LYS A 123 6.95 -14.67 -9.74
C LYS A 123 5.74 -14.63 -8.80
N PHE A 124 5.71 -13.63 -7.93
CA PHE A 124 4.74 -13.50 -6.85
C PHE A 124 3.31 -13.54 -7.40
N LYS A 125 2.41 -14.21 -6.66
CA LYS A 125 0.97 -14.26 -6.98
C LYS A 125 0.15 -13.72 -5.80
N PRO A 126 -0.88 -12.89 -6.07
CA PRO A 126 -1.37 -12.47 -7.38
C PRO A 126 -0.42 -11.50 -8.12
N ASP A 127 -0.46 -11.53 -9.45
CA ASP A 127 0.26 -10.59 -10.32
C ASP A 127 -0.64 -9.46 -10.80
N ILE A 128 -0.07 -8.52 -11.56
CA ILE A 128 -0.79 -7.32 -12.04
C ILE A 128 -1.96 -7.68 -12.96
N GLN A 129 -1.80 -8.69 -13.82
CA GLN A 129 -2.88 -9.19 -14.66
C GLN A 129 -4.06 -9.64 -13.79
N TYR A 130 -3.82 -10.50 -12.80
CA TYR A 130 -4.87 -10.96 -11.89
C TYR A 130 -5.55 -9.78 -11.18
N LEU A 131 -4.77 -8.84 -10.63
CA LEU A 131 -5.31 -7.69 -9.91
C LEU A 131 -6.18 -6.79 -10.83
N ARG A 132 -5.73 -6.57 -12.07
CA ARG A 132 -6.48 -5.83 -13.09
C ARG A 132 -7.80 -6.51 -13.42
N GLU A 133 -7.80 -7.83 -13.58
CA GLU A 133 -9.02 -8.61 -13.82
C GLU A 133 -9.99 -8.56 -12.61
N GLN A 134 -9.48 -8.45 -11.38
CA GLN A 134 -10.32 -8.27 -10.19
C GLN A 134 -10.92 -6.87 -10.04
N SER A 135 -10.41 -5.85 -10.75
CA SER A 135 -10.95 -4.47 -10.70
C SER A 135 -12.41 -4.36 -11.16
N ALA A 136 -12.94 -5.39 -11.82
CA ALA A 136 -14.37 -5.49 -12.13
C ALA A 136 -15.27 -5.50 -10.88
N LYS A 137 -14.70 -5.77 -9.68
CA LYS A 137 -15.39 -5.75 -8.39
C LYS A 137 -14.55 -4.92 -7.39
N PRO A 138 -14.87 -3.63 -7.19
CA PRO A 138 -14.12 -2.66 -6.39
C PRO A 138 -13.60 -3.20 -5.04
N ASP A 139 -14.50 -3.76 -4.22
CA ASP A 139 -14.17 -4.23 -2.88
C ASP A 139 -13.24 -5.46 -2.91
N LYS A 140 -13.28 -6.26 -3.97
CA LYS A 140 -12.47 -7.49 -4.05
C LYS A 140 -10.99 -7.17 -4.19
N LEU A 141 -10.66 -6.15 -4.98
CA LEU A 141 -9.26 -5.79 -5.21
C LEU A 141 -8.62 -5.25 -3.93
N LEU A 142 -9.28 -4.32 -3.25
CA LEU A 142 -8.78 -3.79 -1.99
C LEU A 142 -8.68 -4.88 -0.92
N ASN A 143 -9.72 -5.70 -0.73
CA ASN A 143 -9.71 -6.80 0.24
C ASN A 143 -8.58 -7.81 -0.05
N LYS A 144 -8.28 -8.06 -1.33
CA LYS A 144 -7.15 -8.93 -1.71
C LYS A 144 -5.81 -8.35 -1.28
N LEU A 145 -5.59 -7.06 -1.52
CA LEU A 145 -4.37 -6.34 -1.12
C LEU A 145 -4.22 -6.26 0.41
N GLU A 146 -5.32 -5.97 1.12
CA GLU A 146 -5.35 -5.97 2.59
C GLU A 146 -5.08 -7.37 3.16
N GLY A 147 -5.55 -8.42 2.49
CA GLY A 147 -5.24 -9.82 2.84
C GLY A 147 -3.74 -10.12 2.73
N ILE A 148 -3.12 -9.76 1.61
CA ILE A 148 -1.66 -9.93 1.39
C ILE A 148 -0.86 -9.21 2.49
N MET A 149 -1.23 -7.96 2.79
CA MET A 149 -0.57 -7.19 3.84
C MET A 149 -0.79 -7.81 5.22
N SER A 150 -1.98 -8.31 5.50
CA SER A 150 -2.29 -8.96 6.77
C SER A 150 -1.46 -10.21 6.98
N GLU A 151 -1.26 -11.01 5.93
CA GLU A 151 -0.40 -12.21 5.96
C GLU A 151 1.07 -11.85 6.21
N ASP A 152 1.60 -10.87 5.47
CA ASP A 152 3.00 -10.40 5.60
C ASP A 152 3.30 -9.81 6.99
N THR A 153 2.34 -9.08 7.58
CA THR A 153 2.56 -8.30 8.81
C THR A 153 2.12 -9.01 10.09
N ARG A 154 1.47 -10.18 9.98
CA ARG A 154 0.87 -10.89 11.13
C ARG A 154 1.87 -11.17 12.24
N ALA A 155 3.04 -11.70 11.88
CA ALA A 155 4.06 -12.09 12.86
C ALA A 155 4.58 -10.87 13.65
N ASP A 156 4.85 -9.77 12.94
CA ASP A 156 5.32 -8.51 13.53
C ASP A 156 4.29 -7.92 14.50
N ILE A 157 3.01 -7.89 14.10
CA ILE A 157 1.91 -7.40 14.95
C ILE A 157 1.76 -8.26 16.21
N LEU A 158 1.83 -9.60 16.07
CA LEU A 158 1.75 -10.50 17.22
C LEU A 158 2.94 -10.34 18.17
N ALA A 159 4.15 -10.23 17.64
CA ALA A 159 5.36 -10.00 18.43
C ALA A 159 5.28 -8.68 19.19
N PHE A 160 4.81 -7.62 18.53
CA PHE A 160 4.60 -6.31 19.15
C PHE A 160 3.57 -6.36 20.28
N LYS A 161 2.42 -7.00 20.05
CA LYS A 161 1.37 -7.18 21.07
C LYS A 161 1.88 -7.97 22.29
N LYS A 162 2.71 -9.00 22.08
CA LYS A 162 3.31 -9.80 23.16
C LYS A 162 4.30 -8.99 24.00
N LYS A 163 5.23 -8.25 23.37
CA LYS A 163 6.19 -7.39 24.06
C LYS A 163 5.50 -6.37 24.98
N LYS A 164 4.35 -5.85 24.55
CA LYS A 164 3.58 -4.90 25.36
C LYS A 164 2.89 -5.52 26.57
N LYS A 165 2.34 -6.73 26.44
CA LYS A 165 1.67 -7.43 27.56
C LYS A 165 2.61 -7.77 28.72
N GLY A 166 3.92 -7.84 28.48
CA GLY A 166 4.92 -8.10 29.52
C GLY A 166 5.42 -6.85 30.26
N GLY A 167 4.95 -5.64 29.93
CA GLY A 167 5.58 -4.39 30.38
C GLY A 167 4.70 -3.30 31.00
N GLU A 168 3.37 -3.44 31.09
CA GLU A 168 2.50 -2.37 31.65
C GLU A 168 1.52 -2.92 32.69
N GLY A 169 1.57 -2.35 33.91
CA GLY A 169 0.60 -2.52 34.99
C GLY A 169 -0.77 -1.89 34.68
N ASP A 170 -1.79 -2.27 35.44
CA ASP A 170 -3.19 -2.33 35.00
C ASP A 170 -3.91 -1.01 34.65
N ASP A 171 -3.47 0.17 35.12
CA ASP A 171 -4.31 1.38 35.03
C ASP A 171 -4.21 2.18 33.72
N GLU A 172 -3.24 1.90 32.84
CA GLU A 172 -3.09 2.60 31.55
C GLU A 172 -3.69 1.83 30.34
N LYS A 173 -4.27 0.65 30.60
CA LYS A 173 -4.74 -0.29 29.57
C LYS A 173 -5.91 0.24 28.75
N ASP A 174 -6.85 0.99 29.33
CA ASP A 174 -8.15 1.25 28.68
C ASP A 174 -8.09 2.30 27.56
N LYS A 175 -7.40 3.43 27.76
CA LYS A 175 -7.24 4.45 26.71
C LYS A 175 -6.32 3.97 25.59
N LYS A 176 -5.24 3.26 25.93
CA LYS A 176 -4.31 2.68 24.96
C LYS A 176 -4.97 1.54 24.19
N SER A 177 -5.76 0.67 24.82
CA SER A 177 -6.48 -0.44 24.18
C SER A 177 -7.36 0.02 23.01
N SER A 178 -8.14 1.09 23.21
CA SER A 178 -9.01 1.69 22.18
C SER A 178 -8.26 2.25 20.97
N PHE A 179 -7.02 2.72 21.17
CA PHE A 179 -6.14 3.20 20.10
C PHE A 179 -5.54 2.06 19.25
N TRP A 180 -5.37 0.85 19.84
CA TRP A 180 -4.74 -0.31 19.18
C TRP A 180 -5.73 -1.30 18.53
N GLN A 181 -6.91 -1.50 19.12
CA GLN A 181 -8.15 -1.62 18.30
C GLN A 181 -8.26 -0.35 17.44
N ARG A 182 -9.12 -0.10 16.47
CA ARG A 182 -8.97 1.07 15.54
C ARG A 182 -7.71 1.07 14.65
N LEU A 183 -6.49 0.86 15.17
CA LEU A 183 -5.27 0.78 14.35
C LEU A 183 -5.16 -0.59 13.64
N PHE A 184 -5.55 -1.67 14.32
CA PHE A 184 -5.54 -3.04 13.78
C PHE A 184 -6.93 -3.67 13.68
N SER A 185 -7.98 -2.84 13.69
CA SER A 185 -9.38 -3.20 13.42
C SER A 185 -9.74 -2.78 12.00
#